data_AF-A0A3D5UY45-F1
#
_entry.id   AF-A0A3D5UY45-F1
#
_cell.length_a   1.000
_cell.length_b   1.000
_cell.length_c   1.000
_cell.angle_alpha   90.00
_cell.angle_beta   90.00
_cell.angle_gamma   90.00
#
_symmetry.space_group_name_H-M   'P 1'
#
loop_
_entity.id
_entity.type
_entity.pdbx_description
1 polymer ?
#
loop_
_entity_poly.entity_id
_entity_poly.type
_entity_poly.pdbx_seq_one_letter_code
_entity_poly.pdbx_strand_id
1 'polypeptide(L)'
;GDISAGGDIEVLNPDLVICTLDEGADIRMEFTVALGKGYVASDRNRPEDAPIGLIPIDSLYSPVKRVSYKVENTREGQVLDYDKLALQIETNGAVTPEDAVAYAARIL
;
A
#
# COMPACT_ATOMS: atom_id res chain seq x y z
N GLY A 1 8.27 -11.40 -13.63
CA GLY A 1 9.02 -10.13 -13.50
C GLY A 1 10.48 -10.43 -13.27
N ASP A 2 11.33 -9.43 -13.50
CA ASP A 2 12.80 -9.59 -13.47
C ASP A 2 13.40 -9.45 -12.05
N ILE A 3 12.58 -9.10 -11.06
CA ILE A 3 12.99 -9.01 -9.66
C ILE A 3 13.04 -10.40 -9.04
N SER A 4 14.19 -10.76 -8.46
CA SER A 4 14.35 -11.95 -7.63
C SER A 4 14.00 -11.63 -6.18
N ALA A 5 12.87 -12.15 -5.69
CA ALA A 5 12.42 -11.98 -4.31
C ALA A 5 12.92 -13.12 -3.40
N GLY A 6 13.05 -12.84 -2.10
CA GLY A 6 13.33 -13.87 -1.09
C GLY A 6 12.14 -14.83 -0.90
N GLY A 7 12.35 -15.98 -0.27
CA GLY A 7 11.33 -17.04 -0.16
C GLY A 7 10.03 -16.64 0.55
N ASP A 8 10.08 -15.63 1.42
CA ASP A 8 8.92 -15.11 2.17
C ASP A 8 8.32 -13.83 1.55
N ILE A 9 8.76 -13.45 0.34
CA ILE A 9 8.37 -12.20 -0.32
C ILE A 9 7.73 -12.51 -1.67
N GLU A 10 6.54 -11.97 -1.89
CA GLU A 10 5.83 -12.09 -3.16
C GLU A 10 5.63 -10.70 -3.80
N VAL A 11 5.94 -10.59 -5.10
CA VAL A 11 5.69 -9.37 -5.89
C VAL A 11 4.33 -9.49 -6.55
N LEU A 12 3.36 -8.70 -6.09
CA LEU A 12 1.96 -8.81 -6.53
C LEU A 12 1.68 -8.26 -7.94
N ASN A 13 2.59 -7.44 -8.48
CA ASN A 13 2.46 -6.81 -9.79
C ASN A 13 3.73 -6.99 -10.65
N PRO A 14 4.05 -8.24 -11.04
CA PRO A 14 5.31 -8.58 -11.71
C PRO A 14 5.51 -7.96 -13.09
N ASP A 15 4.45 -7.40 -13.68
CA ASP A 15 4.46 -6.77 -15.01
C ASP A 15 4.68 -5.25 -14.95
N LEU A 16 4.92 -4.68 -13.76
CA LEU A 16 5.21 -3.26 -13.60
C LEU A 16 6.52 -2.91 -14.32
N VAL A 17 6.44 -2.00 -15.31
CA VAL A 17 7.61 -1.46 -15.98
C VAL A 17 8.38 -0.54 -15.03
N ILE A 18 9.63 -0.89 -14.72
CA ILE A 18 10.51 -0.11 -13.82
C ILE A 18 11.39 0.85 -14.62
N CYS A 19 12.03 0.37 -15.68
CA CYS A 19 12.88 1.17 -16.56
C CYS A 19 12.98 0.54 -17.95
N THR A 20 13.54 1.27 -18.90
CA THR A 20 13.93 0.78 -20.24
C THR A 20 15.44 0.97 -20.37
N LEU A 21 16.13 -0.03 -20.91
CA LEU A 21 17.59 0.00 -21.09
C LEU A 21 17.94 0.19 -22.57
N ASP A 22 18.93 1.04 -22.83
CA ASP A 22 19.53 1.19 -24.16
C ASP A 22 20.51 0.04 -24.45
N GLU A 23 20.90 -0.08 -25.72
CA GLU A 23 21.82 -1.13 -26.17
C GLU A 23 23.18 -1.05 -25.44
N GLY A 24 23.56 -2.15 -24.79
CA GLY A 24 24.81 -2.25 -24.02
C GLY A 24 24.76 -1.67 -22.60
N ALA A 25 23.60 -1.23 -22.11
CA ALA A 25 23.45 -0.76 -20.74
C ALA A 25 23.16 -1.93 -19.77
N ASP A 26 23.88 -1.94 -18.64
CA ASP A 26 23.65 -2.89 -17.54
C ASP A 26 23.10 -2.15 -16.32
N ILE A 27 22.10 -2.74 -15.65
CA ILE A 27 21.55 -2.23 -14.39
C ILE A 27 21.65 -3.30 -13.30
N ARG A 28 22.04 -2.87 -12.10
CA ARG A 28 22.01 -3.68 -10.88
C ARG A 28 21.37 -2.85 -9.79
N MET A 29 20.31 -3.40 -9.19
CA MET A 29 19.56 -2.77 -8.11
C MET A 29 19.39 -3.78 -6.98
N GLU A 30 19.45 -3.27 -5.75
CA GLU A 30 19.11 -4.02 -4.56
C GLU A 30 17.99 -3.26 -3.85
N PHE A 31 16.97 -4.00 -3.41
CA PHE A 31 15.81 -3.44 -2.72
C PHE A 31 15.77 -3.96 -1.29
N THR A 32 15.64 -3.05 -0.33
CA THR A 32 15.36 -3.40 1.06
C THR A 32 13.87 -3.23 1.32
N VAL A 33 13.22 -4.33 1.68
CA VAL A 33 11.80 -4.33 2.08
C VAL A 33 11.67 -4.62 3.57
N ALA A 34 10.69 -3.97 4.21
CA ALA A 34 10.41 -4.14 5.63
C ALA A 34 8.89 -4.19 5.87
N LEU A 35 8.49 -4.72 7.03
CA LEU A 35 7.11 -4.64 7.50
C LEU A 35 6.92 -3.36 8.31
N GLY A 36 5.82 -2.66 8.06
CA GLY A 36 5.53 -1.39 8.71
C GLY A 36 4.03 -1.07 8.73
N LYS A 37 3.69 0.15 9.13
CA LYS A 37 2.30 0.63 9.18
C LYS A 37 2.20 2.02 8.56
N GLY A 38 1.11 2.26 7.82
CA GLY A 38 0.81 3.57 7.26
C GLY A 38 1.83 4.05 6.23
N TYR A 39 2.32 5.27 6.43
CA TYR A 39 3.27 5.93 5.55
C TYR A 39 4.52 6.35 6.33
N VAL A 40 5.69 6.13 5.76
CA VAL A 40 6.97 6.59 6.31
C VAL A 40 7.71 7.36 5.21
N ALA A 41 8.02 8.62 5.48
CA ALA A 41 8.78 9.46 4.56
C ALA A 41 10.25 8.98 4.44
N SER A 42 10.85 9.22 3.29
CA SER A 42 12.23 8.84 2.94
C SER A 42 13.26 9.24 4.01
N ASP A 43 13.11 10.43 4.60
CA ASP A 43 14.04 10.95 5.62
C ASP A 43 14.14 10.04 6.84
N ARG A 44 13.07 9.31 7.18
CA ARG A 44 13.03 8.36 8.30
C ARG A 44 13.57 6.98 7.93
N ASN A 45 13.75 6.71 6.64
CA ASN A 45 14.30 5.46 6.12
C ASN A 45 15.82 5.51 5.95
N ARG A 46 16.46 6.64 6.25
CA ARG A 46 17.92 6.76 6.21
C ARG A 46 18.52 6.41 7.58
N PRO A 47 19.17 5.25 7.75
CA PRO A 47 19.88 4.93 8.97
C PRO A 47 21.13 5.81 9.14
N GLU A 48 21.59 6.01 10.39
CA GLU A 48 22.79 6.82 10.68
C GLU A 48 24.05 6.23 10.04
N ASP A 49 24.10 4.91 9.89
CA ASP A 49 25.17 4.12 9.27
C ASP A 49 24.85 3.73 7.81
N ALA A 50 24.02 4.53 7.12
CA ALA A 50 23.64 4.25 5.73
C ALA A 50 24.86 4.06 4.81
N PRO A 51 24.93 2.95 4.05
CA PRO A 51 26.02 2.70 3.12
C PRO A 51 26.00 3.71 1.97
N ILE A 52 27.16 3.93 1.38
CA ILE A 52 27.29 4.80 0.20
C ILE A 52 26.49 4.19 -0.95
N GLY A 53 25.67 5.01 -1.60
CA GLY A 53 24.80 4.59 -2.70
C GLY A 53 23.39 4.19 -2.28
N LEU A 54 23.07 4.18 -0.98
CA LEU A 54 21.69 4.01 -0.51
C LEU A 54 20.86 5.27 -0.83
N ILE A 55 19.81 5.09 -1.61
CA ILE A 55 18.83 6.12 -1.93
C ILE A 55 17.56 5.81 -1.14
N PRO A 56 17.24 6.55 -0.07
CA PRO A 56 16.02 6.33 0.68
C PRO A 56 14.81 6.81 -0.15
N ILE A 57 13.76 6.01 -0.16
CA ILE A 57 12.47 6.34 -0.78
C ILE A 57 11.38 6.32 0.27
N ASP A 58 10.22 6.89 -0.05
CA ASP A 58 9.05 6.79 0.81
C ASP A 58 8.53 5.35 0.89
N SER A 59 8.15 4.90 2.08
CA SER A 59 7.55 3.58 2.30
C SER A 59 6.03 3.68 2.49
N LEU A 60 5.30 3.16 1.51
CA LEU A 60 3.85 2.99 1.56
C LEU A 60 3.51 1.60 2.09
N TYR A 61 3.38 1.47 3.41
CA TYR A 61 3.02 0.20 4.06
C TYR A 61 1.50 -0.06 4.07
N SER A 62 0.69 0.99 3.97
CA SER A 62 -0.76 0.85 3.89
C SER A 62 -1.16 0.14 2.59
N PRO A 63 -1.84 -1.02 2.66
CA PRO A 63 -2.37 -1.66 1.46
C PRO A 63 -3.63 -0.95 0.94
N VAL A 64 -4.20 -0.03 1.72
CA VAL A 64 -5.33 0.83 1.34
C VAL A 64 -4.79 2.10 0.70
N LYS A 65 -5.18 2.35 -0.56
CA LYS A 65 -4.80 3.52 -1.36
C LYS A 65 -5.70 4.72 -1.12
N ARG A 66 -7.01 4.47 -1.05
CA ARG A 66 -8.02 5.53 -0.92
C ARG A 66 -9.24 5.03 -0.16
N VAL A 67 -9.75 5.87 0.72
CA VAL A 67 -11.01 5.68 1.41
C VAL A 67 -11.82 6.96 1.26
N SER A 68 -13.08 6.82 0.89
CA SER A 68 -14.07 7.90 0.95
C SER A 68 -15.36 7.37 1.54
N TYR A 69 -16.07 8.22 2.28
CA TYR A 69 -17.34 7.85 2.89
C TYR A 69 -18.38 8.92 2.62
N LYS A 70 -19.65 8.51 2.59
CA LYS A 70 -20.80 9.39 2.49
C LYS A 70 -21.87 8.93 3.47
N VAL A 71 -22.44 9.88 4.20
CA VAL A 71 -23.59 9.63 5.07
C VAL A 71 -24.81 10.26 4.43
N GLU A 72 -25.88 9.48 4.31
CA GLU A 72 -27.15 9.91 3.73
C GLU A 72 -28.28 9.52 4.67
N ASN A 73 -29.27 10.39 4.84
CA ASN A 73 -30.47 10.04 5.61
C ASN A 73 -31.20 8.90 4.89
N THR A 74 -31.58 7.87 5.63
CA THR A 74 -32.34 6.75 5.11
C THR A 74 -33.65 6.60 5.85
N ARG A 75 -34.69 6.25 5.12
CA ARG A 75 -36.00 5.95 5.69
C ARG A 75 -36.18 4.46 5.78
N GLU A 76 -36.38 3.96 6.99
CA GLU A 76 -36.76 2.56 7.22
C GLU A 76 -38.22 2.54 7.70
N GLY A 77 -39.14 2.24 6.78
CA GLY A 77 -40.57 2.26 7.08
C GLY A 77 -41.10 3.65 7.46
N GLN A 78 -41.60 3.80 8.70
CA GLN A 78 -42.13 5.08 9.21
C GLN A 78 -41.09 5.93 9.95
N VAL A 79 -39.89 5.40 10.21
CA VAL A 79 -38.82 6.10 10.95
C VAL A 79 -37.88 6.80 9.98
N LEU A 80 -37.61 8.09 10.22
CA LEU A 80 -36.79 8.96 9.36
C LEU A 80 -35.39 9.25 9.92
N ASP A 81 -35.07 8.73 11.10
CA ASP A 81 -33.90 9.14 11.89
C ASP A 81 -32.69 8.20 11.73
N TYR A 82 -32.67 7.38 10.67
CA TYR A 82 -31.54 6.49 10.40
C TYR A 82 -30.56 7.11 9.40
N ASP A 83 -29.28 6.86 9.65
CA ASP A 83 -28.19 7.22 8.75
C ASP A 83 -27.73 5.99 7.96
N LYS A 84 -27.58 6.16 6.64
CA LYS A 84 -26.92 5.18 5.77
C LYS A 84 -25.49 5.65 5.50
N LEU A 85 -24.54 4.83 5.93
CA LEU A 85 -23.12 5.00 5.61
C LEU A 85 -22.77 4.22 4.34
N ALA A 86 -22.26 4.92 3.33
CA ALA A 86 -21.64 4.32 2.16
C ALA A 86 -20.12 4.51 2.23
N LEU A 87 -19.37 3.42 2.22
CA LEU A 87 -17.90 3.39 2.20
C LEU A 87 -17.42 2.96 0.81
N GLN A 88 -16.45 3.69 0.28
CA GLN A 88 -15.74 3.32 -0.94
C GLN A 88 -14.25 3.20 -0.60
N ILE A 89 -13.70 2.01 -0.83
CA ILE A 89 -12.34 1.64 -0.43
C ILE A 89 -11.63 1.06 -1.64
N GLU A 90 -10.42 1.56 -1.89
CA GLU A 90 -9.55 1.09 -2.95
C GLU A 90 -8.25 0.55 -2.32
N THR A 91 -7.92 -0.70 -2.59
CA THR A 91 -6.70 -1.35 -2.10
C THR A 91 -5.70 -1.58 -3.24
N ASN A 92 -4.47 -1.93 -2.90
CA ASN A 92 -3.41 -2.26 -3.85
C ASN A 92 -3.39 -3.74 -4.27
N GLY A 93 -4.36 -4.54 -3.83
CA GLY A 93 -4.45 -5.98 -4.11
C GLY A 93 -3.78 -6.88 -3.07
N ALA A 94 -2.99 -6.34 -2.13
CA ALA A 94 -2.40 -7.13 -1.04
C ALA A 94 -3.44 -7.59 0.00
N VAL A 95 -4.56 -6.87 0.09
CA VAL A 95 -5.71 -7.21 0.94
C VAL A 95 -6.99 -6.84 0.20
N THR A 96 -8.06 -7.61 0.41
CA THR A 96 -9.38 -7.25 -0.10
C THR A 96 -9.94 -6.05 0.67
N PRO A 97 -10.78 -5.20 0.06
CA PRO A 97 -11.45 -4.12 0.77
C PRO A 97 -12.24 -4.59 2.00
N GLU A 98 -12.89 -5.76 1.90
CA GLU A 98 -13.66 -6.38 2.97
C GLU A 98 -12.78 -6.78 4.16
N ASP A 99 -11.66 -7.46 3.88
CA ASP A 99 -10.70 -7.86 4.91
C ASP A 99 -10.06 -6.63 5.56
N ALA A 100 -9.78 -5.57 4.78
CA ALA A 100 -9.24 -4.32 5.32
C ALA A 100 -10.20 -3.69 6.34
N VAL A 101 -11.52 -3.69 6.06
CA VAL A 101 -12.54 -3.19 7.00
C VAL A 101 -12.63 -4.09 8.22
N ALA A 102 -12.65 -5.42 8.04
CA ALA A 102 -12.69 -6.37 9.15
C ALA A 102 -11.47 -6.21 10.08
N TYR A 103 -10.28 -6.01 9.51
CA TYR A 103 -9.05 -5.77 10.26
C TYR A 103 -9.11 -4.45 11.03
N ALA A 104 -9.63 -3.39 10.41
CA ALA A 104 -9.82 -2.10 11.07
C ALA A 104 -10.82 -2.19 12.25
N ALA A 105 -11.94 -2.90 12.06
CA ALA A 105 -12.96 -3.11 13.09
C ALA A 105 -12.46 -3.93 14.28
N ARG A 106 -11.46 -4.80 14.08
CA ARG A 106 -10.82 -5.56 15.16
C ARG A 106 -9.84 -4.72 15.99
N ILE A 107 -9.26 -3.68 15.39
CA ILE A 107 -8.26 -2.82 16.05
C ILE A 107 -8.94 -1.69 16.85
N LEU A 108 -10.07 -1.18 16.35
CA LEU A 108 -10.93 -0.21 17.03
C LEU A 108 -11.64 -0.84 18.23
#